data_AF-A0AAD5HTP6-F1
#
_entry.id   AF-A0AAD5HTP6-F1
#
_cell.length_a   1.000
_cell.length_b   1.000
_cell.length_c   1.000
_cell.angle_alpha   90.00
_cell.angle_beta   90.00
_cell.angle_gamma   90.00
#
_symmetry.space_group_name_H-M   'P 1'
#
loop_
_entity.id
_entity.type
_entity.pdbx_description
1 polymer ?
#
loop_
_entity_poly.entity_id
_entity_poly.type
_entity_poly.pdbx_seq_one_letter_code
_entity_poly.pdbx_strand_id
1 'polypeptide(L)'
;MMKIALQTCDTSTHLEKPESRPNSTCTLADETTNRGDHHAVSDLAAQQNEKRDSRLQQWEDLGHQFEAGELELLKRSIAQMALSRIDGQDELFVGGLWALRRSDSLTDRRITHVLSLVPFNPSALKNFKDEPWIDYGKDFRHLVIDIDDVDDADLLIELPKAVRFIEEGLRASRSEDGVKGEDADHGGVSLEKGVEDLNIDGNNGKKEKGGVFVHCAAGKSRSVSAVIAYLLWRYPNRFDPNITPTVISDPTHAIKSDANRLRKDTAQEAIHAALTFVRRTRPMAEPNPGFMDQLALWWEMGCPDDVEAHPVYQRWAYKREVEENLAVGQAPSRLRFEDEEAQARDESGVSLRCKKCRRTLVTAPFIIDHRQPDKSSPATPCQHFFVEPLSWMRSVLEKGELNGRLLCPNTKCGAGVGRYDWKGLRCSCGGWVTPAFSLQRARVDDVVKRPVGLGVSQSMGIRMPPGAAATRSGNL
;
A
#
# COMPACT_ATOMS: atom_id res chain seq x y z
N MET A 1 -27.36 7.89 -28.59
CA MET A 1 -28.54 7.36 -27.89
C MET A 1 -28.79 5.94 -28.38
N MET A 2 -28.44 4.94 -27.58
CA MET A 2 -28.97 3.58 -27.71
C MET A 2 -28.83 2.90 -26.35
N LYS A 3 -29.97 2.52 -25.77
CA LYS A 3 -30.10 1.88 -24.46
C LYS A 3 -29.67 0.42 -24.58
N ILE A 4 -28.81 -0.05 -23.68
CA ILE A 4 -28.55 -1.47 -23.46
C ILE A 4 -29.18 -1.83 -22.11
N ALA A 5 -30.13 -2.76 -22.13
CA ALA A 5 -30.76 -3.32 -20.95
C ALA A 5 -29.79 -4.31 -20.29
N LEU A 6 -29.48 -4.07 -19.02
CA LEU A 6 -28.79 -5.02 -18.15
C LEU A 6 -29.85 -5.89 -17.48
N GLN A 7 -29.77 -7.21 -17.67
CA GLN A 7 -30.55 -8.18 -16.94
C GLN A 7 -29.69 -8.73 -15.79
N THR A 8 -30.11 -8.41 -14.58
CA THR A 8 -29.52 -8.85 -13.31
C THR A 8 -30.01 -10.25 -12.96
N CYS A 9 -29.10 -11.15 -12.60
CA CYS A 9 -29.43 -12.41 -11.94
C CYS A 9 -29.06 -12.31 -10.46
N ASP A 10 -30.08 -12.20 -9.61
CA ASP A 10 -30.01 -12.37 -8.16
C ASP A 10 -29.94 -13.86 -7.81
N THR A 11 -28.99 -14.25 -6.96
CA THR A 11 -29.03 -15.53 -6.25
C THR A 11 -28.83 -15.27 -4.76
N SER A 12 -29.94 -15.19 -4.04
CA SER A 12 -30.02 -15.30 -2.59
C SER A 12 -30.23 -16.78 -2.25
N THR A 13 -29.32 -17.37 -1.45
CA THR A 13 -29.50 -18.72 -0.89
C THR A 13 -29.53 -18.65 0.62
N HIS A 14 -30.72 -18.91 1.18
CA HIS A 14 -31.00 -19.13 2.59
C HIS A 14 -30.31 -20.42 3.10
N LEU A 15 -29.69 -20.32 4.29
CA LEU A 15 -29.26 -21.46 5.09
C LEU A 15 -30.45 -22.02 5.90
N GLU A 16 -30.67 -23.33 5.83
CA GLU A 16 -31.35 -24.11 6.89
C GLU A 16 -30.55 -25.37 7.23
N LYS A 17 -30.38 -25.64 8.53
CA LYS A 17 -29.82 -26.86 9.12
C LYS A 17 -30.83 -28.02 9.04
N PRO A 18 -30.38 -29.28 9.17
CA PRO A 18 -30.81 -30.03 10.37
C PRO A 18 -29.75 -30.97 10.99
N GLU A 19 -29.94 -31.28 12.26
CA GLU A 19 -29.19 -32.24 13.08
C GLU A 19 -29.75 -33.69 12.99
N SER A 20 -28.92 -34.64 13.46
CA SER A 20 -29.23 -35.92 14.16
C SER A 20 -28.99 -37.28 13.45
N ARG A 21 -27.81 -37.87 13.73
CA ARG A 21 -27.42 -39.25 14.21
C ARG A 21 -28.31 -40.49 13.88
N PRO A 22 -27.83 -41.75 14.06
CA PRO A 22 -26.48 -42.35 13.90
C PRO A 22 -26.47 -43.81 13.29
N ASN A 23 -25.26 -44.42 13.20
CA ASN A 23 -24.91 -45.85 13.04
C ASN A 23 -25.22 -46.48 11.65
N SER A 24 -24.33 -47.24 10.99
CA SER A 24 -23.70 -48.50 11.45
C SER A 24 -22.63 -48.98 10.46
N THR A 25 -21.68 -49.75 10.98
CA THR A 25 -20.53 -50.45 10.37
C THR A 25 -20.84 -51.66 9.50
N CYS A 26 -19.80 -52.10 8.74
CA CYS A 26 -19.54 -53.44 8.14
C CYS A 26 -20.24 -53.74 6.79
N THR A 27 -19.66 -54.44 5.79
CA THR A 27 -18.47 -55.31 5.66
C THR A 27 -18.19 -55.60 4.18
N LEU A 28 -16.98 -56.12 3.89
CA LEU A 28 -16.42 -56.57 2.61
C LEU A 28 -16.96 -57.92 2.09
N ALA A 29 -16.69 -58.16 0.79
CA ALA A 29 -16.68 -59.40 0.00
C ALA A 29 -18.07 -59.95 -0.44
N ASP A 30 -18.28 -60.50 -1.65
CA ASP A 30 -17.40 -61.23 -2.56
C ASP A 30 -18.00 -61.32 -4.00
N GLU A 31 -17.21 -61.86 -4.95
CA GLU A 31 -17.41 -61.97 -6.41
C GLU A 31 -18.64 -62.77 -6.91
N THR A 32 -19.21 -62.42 -8.08
CA THR A 32 -19.22 -63.26 -9.33
C THR A 32 -20.13 -62.71 -10.45
N THR A 33 -19.49 -62.49 -11.62
CA THR A 33 -19.98 -62.55 -13.03
C THR A 33 -21.48 -62.42 -13.37
N ASN A 34 -21.81 -61.45 -14.24
CA ASN A 34 -22.52 -61.78 -15.49
C ASN A 34 -22.26 -60.77 -16.63
N ARG A 35 -22.05 -61.34 -17.83
CA ARG A 35 -21.84 -60.67 -19.12
C ARG A 35 -23.16 -60.16 -19.67
N GLY A 36 -23.17 -58.90 -20.13
CA GLY A 36 -24.14 -58.41 -21.11
C GLY A 36 -24.51 -56.96 -20.88
N ASP A 37 -23.73 -56.03 -21.44
CA ASP A 37 -24.16 -54.64 -21.71
C ASP A 37 -23.08 -53.86 -22.51
N HIS A 38 -22.61 -54.42 -23.64
CA HIS A 38 -21.63 -53.75 -24.51
C HIS A 38 -22.21 -53.13 -25.80
N HIS A 39 -23.53 -53.13 -25.98
CA HIS A 39 -24.15 -52.55 -27.20
C HIS A 39 -24.90 -51.23 -26.97
N ALA A 40 -25.23 -50.84 -25.74
CA ALA A 40 -25.99 -49.59 -25.49
C ALA A 40 -25.11 -48.33 -25.29
N VAL A 41 -23.81 -48.50 -25.02
CA VAL A 41 -22.89 -47.37 -24.73
C VAL A 41 -22.25 -46.80 -26.00
N SER A 42 -22.13 -47.57 -27.09
CA SER A 42 -21.53 -47.09 -28.34
C SER A 42 -22.43 -46.10 -29.09
N ASP A 43 -23.75 -46.31 -29.07
CA ASP A 43 -24.69 -45.49 -29.85
C ASP A 43 -24.91 -44.09 -29.24
N LEU A 44 -24.86 -43.98 -27.91
CA LEU A 44 -24.91 -42.68 -27.22
C LEU A 44 -23.61 -41.87 -27.39
N ALA A 45 -22.45 -42.55 -27.44
CA ALA A 45 -21.17 -41.91 -27.69
C ALA A 45 -21.05 -41.42 -29.14
N ALA A 46 -21.53 -42.19 -30.12
CA ALA A 46 -21.53 -41.81 -31.53
C ALA A 46 -22.44 -40.59 -31.81
N GLN A 47 -23.66 -40.57 -31.25
CA GLN A 47 -24.59 -39.45 -31.41
C GLN A 47 -24.13 -38.16 -30.71
N GLN A 48 -23.38 -38.26 -29.61
CA GLN A 48 -22.77 -37.10 -28.96
C GLN A 48 -21.56 -36.56 -29.73
N ASN A 49 -20.84 -37.41 -30.46
CA ASN A 49 -19.70 -37.00 -31.27
C ASN A 49 -20.17 -36.27 -32.55
N GLU A 50 -21.20 -36.78 -33.24
CA GLU A 50 -21.77 -36.10 -34.41
C GLU A 50 -22.38 -34.73 -34.08
N LYS A 51 -23.02 -34.59 -32.90
CA LYS A 51 -23.53 -33.29 -32.42
C LYS A 51 -22.42 -32.31 -32.03
N ARG A 52 -21.25 -32.81 -31.62
CA ARG A 52 -20.08 -31.97 -31.30
C ARG A 52 -19.37 -31.49 -32.57
N ASP A 53 -19.19 -32.37 -33.55
CA ASP A 53 -18.61 -32.02 -34.86
C ASP A 53 -19.50 -31.03 -35.63
N SER A 54 -20.83 -31.22 -35.60
CA SER A 54 -21.77 -30.27 -36.21
C SER A 54 -21.73 -28.89 -35.53
N ARG A 55 -21.53 -28.81 -34.21
CA ARG A 55 -21.37 -27.53 -33.49
C ARG A 55 -20.03 -26.85 -33.76
N LEU A 56 -18.95 -27.61 -33.98
CA LEU A 56 -17.64 -27.09 -34.35
C LEU A 56 -17.65 -26.53 -35.77
N GLN A 57 -18.28 -27.23 -36.72
CA GLN A 57 -18.46 -26.74 -38.10
C GLN A 57 -19.32 -25.47 -38.13
N GLN A 58 -20.36 -25.37 -37.29
CA GLN A 58 -21.20 -24.18 -37.21
C GLN A 58 -20.47 -22.94 -36.62
N TRP A 59 -19.34 -23.13 -35.93
CA TRP A 59 -18.52 -22.03 -35.41
C TRP A 59 -17.52 -21.50 -36.46
N GLU A 60 -17.08 -22.34 -37.38
CA GLU A 60 -16.21 -21.94 -38.51
C GLU A 60 -16.96 -21.05 -39.51
N ASP A 61 -18.28 -21.25 -39.66
CA ASP A 61 -19.17 -20.44 -40.52
C ASP A 61 -19.48 -19.04 -39.97
N LEU A 62 -19.14 -18.75 -38.70
CA LEU A 62 -19.25 -17.40 -38.09
C LEU A 62 -17.94 -16.61 -38.17
N GLY A 63 -16.95 -17.10 -38.90
CA GLY A 63 -15.67 -16.43 -39.11
C GLY A 63 -15.86 -15.08 -39.83
N HIS A 64 -15.77 -13.99 -39.08
CA HIS A 64 -15.64 -12.65 -39.65
C HIS A 64 -14.46 -12.63 -40.63
N GLN A 65 -14.74 -12.51 -41.92
CA GLN A 65 -13.71 -12.28 -42.93
C GLN A 65 -13.20 -10.85 -42.75
N PHE A 66 -11.99 -10.70 -42.21
CA PHE A 66 -11.34 -9.40 -42.07
C PHE A 66 -11.00 -8.84 -43.45
N GLU A 67 -11.31 -7.56 -43.71
CA GLU A 67 -10.80 -6.88 -44.89
C GLU A 67 -9.27 -6.78 -44.87
N ALA A 68 -8.64 -6.57 -46.02
CA ALA A 68 -7.19 -6.48 -46.14
C ALA A 68 -6.64 -5.34 -45.25
N GLY A 69 -5.92 -5.73 -44.19
CA GLY A 69 -5.34 -4.80 -43.20
C GLY A 69 -6.14 -4.63 -41.91
N GLU A 70 -7.43 -5.01 -41.86
CA GLU A 70 -8.22 -4.97 -40.63
C GLU A 70 -7.70 -5.94 -39.56
N LEU A 71 -7.27 -7.13 -39.97
CA LEU A 71 -6.67 -8.10 -39.06
C LEU A 71 -5.38 -7.56 -38.44
N GLU A 72 -4.57 -6.84 -39.21
CA GLU A 72 -3.34 -6.21 -38.71
C GLU A 72 -3.63 -5.01 -37.80
N LEU A 73 -4.66 -4.22 -38.11
CA LEU A 73 -5.14 -3.15 -37.23
C LEU A 73 -5.69 -3.70 -35.91
N LEU A 74 -6.44 -4.80 -35.96
CA LEU A 74 -6.99 -5.46 -34.78
C LEU A 74 -5.86 -6.09 -33.94
N LYS A 75 -4.92 -6.80 -34.56
CA LYS A 75 -3.71 -7.32 -33.88
C LYS A 75 -2.92 -6.19 -33.23
N ARG A 76 -2.72 -5.07 -33.91
CA ARG A 76 -2.02 -3.89 -33.38
C ARG A 76 -2.78 -3.23 -32.23
N SER A 77 -4.11 -3.13 -32.32
CA SER A 77 -4.98 -2.62 -31.27
C SER A 77 -4.95 -3.52 -30.02
N ILE A 78 -5.08 -4.83 -30.21
CA ILE A 78 -4.97 -5.84 -29.15
C ILE A 78 -3.57 -5.82 -28.53
N ALA A 79 -2.51 -5.67 -29.33
CA ALA A 79 -1.12 -5.47 -28.90
C ALA A 79 -0.98 -4.26 -27.98
N GLN A 80 -1.48 -3.11 -28.43
CA GLN A 80 -1.49 -1.84 -27.69
C GLN A 80 -2.32 -1.92 -26.40
N MET A 81 -3.39 -2.71 -26.40
CA MET A 81 -4.22 -3.01 -25.24
C MET A 81 -3.66 -4.07 -24.29
N ALA A 82 -2.62 -4.83 -24.64
CA ALA A 82 -1.96 -5.70 -23.65
C ALA A 82 -0.65 -5.12 -23.14
N LEU A 83 -0.03 -4.22 -23.91
CA LEU A 83 1.24 -3.61 -23.60
C LEU A 83 1.15 -2.10 -23.86
N SER A 84 0.71 -1.40 -22.83
CA SER A 84 0.40 0.04 -22.88
C SER A 84 1.65 0.83 -22.50
N ARG A 85 2.13 1.70 -23.40
CA ARG A 85 3.22 2.64 -23.09
C ARG A 85 2.70 3.69 -22.13
N ILE A 86 3.43 3.98 -21.06
CA ILE A 86 3.11 5.07 -20.16
C ILE A 86 3.43 6.39 -20.87
N ASP A 87 2.55 7.39 -20.71
CA ASP A 87 2.80 8.72 -21.26
C ASP A 87 4.11 9.30 -20.70
N GLY A 88 4.88 9.99 -21.53
CA GLY A 88 6.14 10.62 -21.11
C GLY A 88 7.35 10.26 -21.98
N GLN A 89 8.52 10.62 -21.45
CA GLN A 89 9.81 10.50 -22.14
C GLN A 89 10.45 9.11 -22.02
N ASP A 90 9.93 8.27 -21.11
CA ASP A 90 10.47 6.96 -20.81
C ASP A 90 9.82 5.89 -21.69
N GLU A 91 10.61 4.90 -22.12
CA GLU A 91 10.11 3.69 -22.76
C GLU A 91 9.61 2.68 -21.71
N LEU A 92 8.66 3.13 -20.89
CA LEU A 92 8.04 2.35 -19.82
C LEU A 92 6.69 1.81 -20.30
N PHE A 93 6.48 0.50 -20.14
CA PHE A 93 5.28 -0.19 -20.57
C PHE A 93 4.65 -0.97 -19.41
N VAL A 94 3.32 -1.02 -19.39
CA VAL A 94 2.54 -1.76 -18.39
C VAL A 94 1.56 -2.72 -19.06
N GLY A 95 1.37 -3.91 -18.48
CA GLY A 95 0.51 -4.92 -19.07
C GLY A 95 0.19 -6.10 -18.16
N GLY A 96 -0.52 -7.08 -18.72
CA GLY A 96 -0.80 -8.38 -18.09
C GLY A 96 0.13 -9.48 -18.60
N LEU A 97 0.10 -10.64 -17.93
CA LEU A 97 1.00 -11.78 -18.19
C LEU A 97 0.94 -12.24 -19.65
N TRP A 98 -0.24 -12.21 -20.26
CA TRP A 98 -0.45 -12.62 -21.64
C TRP A 98 0.31 -11.76 -22.66
N ALA A 99 0.74 -10.55 -22.31
CA ALA A 99 1.57 -9.73 -23.18
C ALA A 99 2.96 -10.34 -23.43
N LEU A 100 3.48 -11.14 -22.49
CA LEU A 100 4.75 -11.85 -22.65
C LEU A 100 4.74 -12.84 -23.83
N ARG A 101 3.57 -13.37 -24.19
CA ARG A 101 3.45 -14.28 -25.36
C ARG A 101 3.70 -13.58 -26.70
N ARG A 102 3.75 -12.24 -26.72
CA ARG A 102 3.96 -11.41 -27.91
C ARG A 102 5.42 -11.02 -28.03
N SER A 103 6.30 -12.00 -28.19
CA SER A 103 7.75 -11.79 -28.32
C SER A 103 8.10 -10.73 -29.37
N ASP A 104 7.47 -10.78 -30.55
CA ASP A 104 7.68 -9.78 -31.60
C ASP A 104 7.36 -8.35 -31.12
N SER A 105 6.26 -8.16 -30.39
CA SER A 105 5.89 -6.85 -29.83
C SER A 105 6.85 -6.36 -28.74
N LEU A 106 7.46 -7.27 -27.97
CA LEU A 106 8.48 -6.90 -26.98
C LEU A 106 9.74 -6.40 -27.69
N THR A 107 10.17 -7.11 -28.73
CA THR A 107 11.34 -6.77 -29.54
C THR A 107 11.14 -5.48 -30.34
N ASP A 108 9.99 -5.31 -30.99
CA ASP A 108 9.66 -4.11 -31.78
C ASP A 108 9.69 -2.83 -30.92
N ARG A 109 9.33 -2.97 -29.65
CA ARG A 109 9.34 -1.88 -28.66
C ARG A 109 10.65 -1.78 -27.89
N ARG A 110 11.65 -2.57 -28.28
CA ARG A 110 13.01 -2.59 -27.73
C ARG A 110 13.02 -2.79 -26.22
N ILE A 111 12.12 -3.64 -25.74
CA ILE A 111 12.10 -4.00 -24.32
C ILE A 111 13.37 -4.80 -24.02
N THR A 112 14.09 -4.39 -22.98
CA THR A 112 15.32 -5.05 -22.52
C THR A 112 15.16 -5.59 -21.10
N HIS A 113 14.21 -5.04 -20.34
CA HIS A 113 13.94 -5.42 -18.95
C HIS A 113 12.47 -5.77 -18.76
N VAL A 114 12.22 -6.85 -18.05
CA VAL A 114 10.88 -7.33 -17.71
C VAL A 114 10.77 -7.46 -16.19
N LEU A 115 9.79 -6.76 -15.60
CA LEU A 115 9.45 -6.85 -14.18
C LEU A 115 8.11 -7.56 -14.03
N SER A 116 8.13 -8.74 -13.42
CA SER A 116 6.95 -9.55 -13.13
C SER A 116 6.57 -9.43 -11.66
N LEU A 117 5.44 -8.80 -11.37
CA LEU A 117 4.81 -8.82 -10.04
C LEU A 117 3.81 -9.97 -9.90
N VAL A 118 4.17 -11.13 -10.42
CA VAL A 118 3.43 -12.39 -10.32
C VAL A 118 4.38 -13.52 -10.70
N PRO A 119 4.45 -14.62 -9.91
CA PRO A 119 5.18 -15.80 -10.33
C PRO A 119 4.45 -16.49 -11.47
N PHE A 120 5.19 -17.08 -12.40
CA PHE A 120 4.65 -17.94 -13.45
C PHE A 120 5.68 -19.01 -13.81
N ASN A 121 5.22 -20.11 -14.41
CA ASN A 121 6.12 -21.17 -14.88
C ASN A 121 6.72 -20.80 -16.25
N PRO A 122 8.04 -20.56 -16.36
CA PRO A 122 8.70 -20.19 -17.62
C PRO A 122 8.55 -21.23 -18.74
N SER A 123 8.47 -22.52 -18.39
CA SER A 123 8.36 -23.61 -19.38
C SER A 123 6.93 -23.76 -19.91
N ALA A 124 5.92 -23.33 -19.14
CA ALA A 124 4.52 -23.42 -19.52
C ALA A 124 4.06 -22.24 -20.40
N LEU A 125 4.69 -21.07 -20.24
CA LEU A 125 4.32 -19.87 -20.98
C LEU A 125 4.98 -19.85 -22.37
N LYS A 126 4.20 -20.14 -23.42
CA LYS A 126 4.69 -20.12 -24.81
C LYS A 126 4.28 -18.86 -25.57
N ASN A 127 5.16 -18.35 -26.42
CA ASN A 127 4.83 -17.29 -27.37
C ASN A 127 3.92 -17.82 -28.50
N PHE A 128 3.52 -16.96 -29.44
CA PHE A 128 2.69 -17.36 -30.59
C PHE A 128 3.42 -18.21 -31.65
N LYS A 129 4.74 -18.41 -31.49
CA LYS A 129 5.58 -19.30 -32.30
C LYS A 129 5.85 -20.64 -31.58
N ASP A 130 5.08 -20.94 -30.52
CA ASP A 130 5.21 -22.13 -29.67
C ASP A 130 6.54 -22.31 -28.92
N GLU A 131 7.37 -21.27 -28.88
CA GLU A 131 8.61 -21.24 -28.14
C GLU A 131 8.33 -20.88 -26.66
N PRO A 132 8.92 -21.58 -25.68
CA PRO A 132 8.68 -21.33 -24.25
C PRO A 132 9.46 -20.10 -23.73
N TRP A 133 8.95 -19.44 -22.69
CA TRP A 133 9.57 -18.24 -22.09
C TRP A 133 10.98 -18.50 -21.60
N ILE A 134 11.30 -19.72 -21.18
CA ILE A 134 12.67 -20.10 -20.81
C ILE A 134 13.68 -19.93 -21.95
N ASP A 135 13.25 -19.86 -23.22
CA ASP A 135 14.11 -19.69 -24.37
C ASP A 135 14.17 -18.23 -24.82
N TYR A 136 13.08 -17.65 -25.34
CA TYR A 136 13.09 -16.25 -25.77
C TYR A 136 13.18 -15.24 -24.62
N GLY A 137 12.85 -15.65 -23.38
CA GLY A 137 12.97 -14.80 -22.20
C GLY A 137 14.41 -14.50 -21.78
N LYS A 138 15.39 -15.31 -22.25
CA LYS A 138 16.83 -15.17 -21.92
C LYS A 138 17.43 -13.85 -22.43
N ASP A 139 16.83 -13.27 -23.47
CA ASP A 139 17.28 -12.00 -24.05
C ASP A 139 16.91 -10.78 -23.19
N PHE A 140 16.05 -10.96 -22.19
CA PHE A 140 15.62 -9.91 -21.28
C PHE A 140 16.27 -10.07 -19.91
N ARG A 141 16.66 -8.95 -19.29
CA ARG A 141 16.84 -8.95 -17.84
C ARG A 141 15.48 -9.11 -17.20
N HIS A 142 15.30 -10.15 -16.40
CA HIS A 142 14.01 -10.50 -15.82
C HIS A 142 14.09 -10.47 -14.30
N LEU A 143 13.24 -9.66 -13.67
CA LEU A 143 13.04 -9.66 -12.23
C LEU A 143 11.63 -10.12 -11.90
N VAL A 144 11.52 -11.07 -10.96
CA VAL A 144 10.25 -11.52 -10.40
C VAL A 144 10.14 -11.03 -8.96
N ILE A 145 9.01 -10.39 -8.65
CA ILE A 145 8.57 -10.06 -7.30
C ILE A 145 7.30 -10.88 -7.06
N ASP A 146 7.40 -11.83 -6.14
CA ASP A 146 6.29 -12.72 -5.80
C ASP A 146 5.36 -12.00 -4.81
N ILE A 147 4.24 -11.51 -5.34
CA ILE A 147 3.24 -10.78 -4.54
C ILE A 147 1.82 -11.03 -5.05
N ASP A 148 0.93 -11.30 -4.09
CA ASP A 148 -0.49 -11.50 -4.33
C ASP A 148 -1.26 -10.18 -4.46
N ASP A 149 -2.41 -10.24 -5.12
CA ASP A 149 -3.25 -9.05 -5.38
C ASP A 149 -4.30 -8.87 -4.29
N VAL A 150 -3.84 -8.74 -3.05
CA VAL A 150 -4.69 -8.63 -1.87
C VAL A 150 -4.31 -7.40 -1.04
N ASP A 151 -5.25 -6.88 -0.26
CA ASP A 151 -5.06 -5.62 0.47
C ASP A 151 -4.01 -5.72 1.59
N ASP A 152 -3.78 -6.93 2.09
CA ASP A 152 -2.80 -7.29 3.12
C ASP A 152 -1.45 -7.75 2.53
N ALA A 153 -1.23 -7.74 1.22
CA ALA A 153 0.10 -7.99 0.68
C ALA A 153 1.03 -6.78 0.95
N ASP A 154 2.25 -7.01 1.44
CA ASP A 154 3.24 -5.96 1.65
C ASP A 154 4.00 -5.67 0.35
N LEU A 155 3.48 -4.73 -0.44
CA LEU A 155 4.14 -4.21 -1.63
C LEU A 155 5.17 -3.14 -1.29
N LEU A 156 4.95 -2.39 -0.21
CA LEU A 156 5.75 -1.23 0.19
C LEU A 156 7.23 -1.59 0.34
N ILE A 157 7.51 -2.75 0.93
CA ILE A 157 8.87 -3.28 1.09
C ILE A 157 9.57 -3.60 -0.24
N GLU A 158 8.82 -3.98 -1.27
CA GLU A 158 9.34 -4.35 -2.59
C GLU A 158 9.53 -3.14 -3.52
N LEU A 159 8.92 -1.98 -3.19
CA LEU A 159 8.96 -0.79 -4.05
C LEU A 159 10.37 -0.29 -4.37
N PRO A 160 11.33 -0.19 -3.43
CA PRO A 160 12.68 0.26 -3.77
C PRO A 160 13.36 -0.64 -4.81
N LYS A 161 13.18 -1.96 -4.67
CA LYS A 161 13.73 -2.95 -5.59
C LYS A 161 13.09 -2.85 -6.98
N ALA A 162 11.76 -2.71 -7.04
CA ALA A 162 11.02 -2.51 -8.28
C ALA A 162 11.43 -1.22 -9.00
N VAL A 163 11.49 -0.09 -8.27
CA VAL A 163 11.86 1.23 -8.80
C VAL A 163 13.29 1.24 -9.33
N ARG A 164 14.25 0.64 -8.60
CA ARG A 164 15.64 0.51 -9.06
C ARG A 164 15.73 -0.28 -10.36
N PHE A 165 15.04 -1.40 -10.45
CA PHE A 165 15.03 -2.23 -11.65
C PHE A 165 14.44 -1.47 -12.87
N ILE A 166 13.36 -0.71 -12.66
CA ILE A 166 12.78 0.13 -13.71
C ILE A 166 13.76 1.21 -14.15
N GLU A 167 14.38 1.94 -13.21
CA GLU A 167 15.34 3.00 -13.55
C GLU A 167 16.58 2.44 -14.25
N GLU A 168 17.11 1.30 -13.82
CA GLU A 168 18.23 0.61 -14.48
C GLU A 168 17.88 0.30 -15.94
N GLY A 169 16.71 -0.29 -16.19
CA GLY A 169 16.30 -0.67 -17.53
C GLY A 169 16.05 0.50 -18.47
N LEU A 170 15.52 1.61 -17.96
CA LEU A 170 15.31 2.84 -18.72
C LEU A 170 16.61 3.61 -19.02
N ARG A 171 17.65 3.41 -18.18
CA ARG A 171 18.99 3.97 -18.41
C ARG A 171 19.87 3.11 -19.29
N ALA A 172 19.62 1.80 -19.34
CA ALA A 172 20.39 0.87 -20.14
C ALA A 172 20.25 1.24 -21.63
N SER A 173 21.29 1.81 -22.21
CA SER A 173 21.50 1.72 -23.66
C SER A 173 21.89 0.28 -23.96
N ARG A 174 21.40 -0.31 -25.05
CA ARG A 174 21.84 -1.64 -25.49
C ARG A 174 23.36 -1.60 -25.71
N SER A 175 24.13 -2.06 -24.73
CA SER A 175 25.56 -2.22 -24.87
C SER A 175 25.77 -3.25 -25.96
N GLU A 176 26.37 -2.84 -27.08
CA GLU A 176 27.22 -3.77 -27.83
C GLU A 176 28.25 -4.28 -26.83
N ASP A 177 28.12 -5.55 -26.42
CA ASP A 177 29.20 -6.51 -26.26
C ASP A 177 28.72 -7.71 -25.44
N GLY A 178 28.25 -8.71 -26.18
CA GLY A 178 28.67 -10.06 -25.85
C GLY A 178 30.12 -10.20 -26.28
N VAL A 179 30.97 -10.67 -25.35
CA VAL A 179 32.24 -11.41 -25.51
C VAL A 179 33.37 -10.89 -24.57
N LYS A 180 33.77 -11.80 -23.66
CA LYS A 180 35.00 -11.91 -22.84
C LYS A 180 35.10 -10.97 -21.63
N GLY A 181 35.59 -11.38 -20.47
CA GLY A 181 36.25 -12.61 -20.03
C GLY A 181 36.71 -12.36 -18.59
N GLU A 182 36.94 -13.42 -17.84
CA GLU A 182 37.51 -13.39 -16.49
C GLU A 182 38.85 -12.64 -16.49
N ASP A 183 39.07 -11.76 -15.50
CA ASP A 183 40.28 -11.76 -14.66
C ASP A 183 40.16 -10.71 -13.53
N ALA A 184 40.66 -11.10 -12.36
CA ALA A 184 40.71 -10.32 -11.14
C ALA A 184 41.79 -9.19 -11.20
N ASP A 185 41.62 -8.12 -10.41
CA ASP A 185 42.52 -7.78 -9.27
C ASP A 185 42.54 -6.28 -8.87
N HIS A 186 42.52 -6.06 -7.55
CA HIS A 186 42.88 -4.90 -6.68
C HIS A 186 42.73 -3.41 -7.10
N GLY A 187 41.87 -2.70 -6.35
CA GLY A 187 42.29 -1.70 -5.34
C GLY A 187 42.62 -0.25 -5.76
N GLY A 188 41.90 0.73 -5.18
CA GLY A 188 42.42 2.09 -4.98
C GLY A 188 41.41 3.24 -5.12
N VAL A 189 41.11 3.92 -4.01
CA VAL A 189 40.30 5.15 -3.91
C VAL A 189 41.18 6.39 -4.16
N SER A 190 40.68 7.42 -4.86
CA SER A 190 40.94 8.84 -4.58
C SER A 190 40.02 9.81 -5.35
N LEU A 191 39.45 10.79 -4.62
CA LEU A 191 38.99 12.10 -5.08
C LEU A 191 40.20 12.88 -5.70
N GLU A 192 40.10 13.82 -6.65
CA GLU A 192 39.49 15.16 -6.59
C GLU A 192 39.44 15.85 -7.99
N LYS A 193 38.41 16.69 -8.19
CA LYS A 193 38.29 17.94 -8.98
C LYS A 193 38.99 18.13 -10.36
N GLY A 194 38.17 18.58 -11.32
CA GLY A 194 38.57 19.47 -12.43
C GLY A 194 37.34 19.90 -13.24
N VAL A 195 37.00 21.19 -13.21
CA VAL A 195 35.98 21.85 -14.05
C VAL A 195 36.70 22.43 -15.27
N GLU A 196 35.94 22.55 -16.37
CA GLU A 196 36.24 23.21 -17.65
C GLU A 196 36.86 22.33 -18.74
N ASP A 197 36.01 21.88 -19.68
CA ASP A 197 36.15 22.30 -21.07
C ASP A 197 34.83 22.11 -21.84
N LEU A 198 34.28 23.24 -22.29
CA LEU A 198 33.22 23.31 -23.28
C LEU A 198 33.88 23.18 -24.65
N ASN A 199 33.58 22.11 -25.39
CA ASN A 199 33.61 22.17 -26.84
C ASN A 199 32.46 21.35 -27.43
N ILE A 200 31.54 22.10 -28.03
CA ILE A 200 30.53 21.65 -28.96
C ILE A 200 31.26 21.27 -30.25
N ASP A 201 31.13 20.02 -30.69
CA ASP A 201 30.79 19.73 -32.09
C ASP A 201 30.52 18.23 -32.32
N GLY A 202 29.42 17.97 -33.03
CA GLY A 202 29.34 16.91 -34.03
C GLY A 202 29.10 15.47 -33.57
N ASN A 203 27.85 15.02 -33.77
CA ASN A 203 27.44 13.60 -33.84
C ASN A 203 27.15 12.88 -32.51
N ASN A 204 26.18 13.41 -31.77
CA ASN A 204 25.52 12.66 -30.69
C ASN A 204 24.57 11.61 -31.32
N GLY A 205 25.11 10.46 -31.72
CA GLY A 205 24.29 9.28 -31.94
C GLY A 205 23.47 9.06 -30.67
N LYS A 206 22.15 9.29 -30.73
CA LYS A 206 21.25 9.02 -29.59
C LYS A 206 21.50 7.57 -29.18
N LYS A 207 22.22 7.36 -28.07
CA LYS A 207 22.26 6.04 -27.43
C LYS A 207 20.81 5.67 -27.14
N GLU A 208 20.29 4.74 -27.93
CA GLU A 208 18.88 4.38 -27.88
C GLU A 208 18.63 3.72 -26.52
N LYS A 209 17.76 4.33 -25.71
CA LYS A 209 17.40 3.85 -24.38
C LYS A 209 16.61 2.54 -24.50
N GLY A 210 16.88 1.59 -23.61
CA GLY A 210 16.13 0.35 -23.47
C GLY A 210 14.72 0.59 -22.95
N GLY A 211 13.80 -0.29 -23.33
CA GLY A 211 12.43 -0.31 -22.83
C GLY A 211 12.27 -1.22 -21.61
N VAL A 212 11.38 -0.85 -20.70
CA VAL A 212 11.01 -1.65 -19.52
C VAL A 212 9.56 -2.06 -19.59
N PHE A 213 9.28 -3.35 -19.43
CA PHE A 213 7.93 -3.88 -19.34
C PHE A 213 7.61 -4.36 -17.93
N VAL A 214 6.61 -3.74 -17.30
CA VAL A 214 6.13 -4.09 -15.97
C VAL A 214 4.78 -4.79 -16.10
N HIS A 215 4.66 -6.01 -15.57
CA HIS A 215 3.41 -6.77 -15.66
C HIS A 215 3.06 -7.52 -14.38
N CYS A 216 1.77 -7.87 -14.28
CA CYS A 216 1.25 -8.82 -13.30
C CYS A 216 0.32 -9.79 -14.04
N ALA A 217 -0.69 -10.36 -13.40
CA ALA A 217 -1.67 -11.21 -14.09
C ALA A 217 -2.51 -10.40 -15.09
N ALA A 218 -3.25 -9.39 -14.63
CA ALA A 218 -4.21 -8.62 -15.43
C ALA A 218 -3.66 -7.28 -15.98
N GLY A 219 -2.56 -6.77 -15.42
CA GLY A 219 -2.08 -5.42 -15.74
C GLY A 219 -3.01 -4.32 -15.24
N LYS A 220 -3.55 -4.51 -14.02
CA LYS A 220 -4.58 -3.67 -13.40
C LYS A 220 -4.13 -3.09 -12.06
N SER A 221 -3.64 -3.94 -11.14
CA SER A 221 -3.32 -3.57 -9.77
C SER A 221 -1.81 -3.61 -9.51
N ARG A 222 -1.23 -4.76 -9.14
CA ARG A 222 0.22 -4.92 -8.82
C ARG A 222 1.20 -4.19 -9.75
N SER A 223 1.13 -4.42 -11.06
CA SER A 223 2.03 -3.74 -12.02
C SER A 223 1.79 -2.26 -12.16
N VAL A 224 0.54 -1.82 -12.02
CA VAL A 224 0.19 -0.40 -12.00
C VAL A 224 0.74 0.25 -10.73
N SER A 225 0.66 -0.41 -9.57
CA SER A 225 1.21 0.09 -8.32
C SER A 225 2.72 0.31 -8.40
N ALA A 226 3.48 -0.64 -8.96
CA ALA A 226 4.92 -0.48 -9.17
C ALA A 226 5.27 0.67 -10.14
N VAL A 227 4.48 0.83 -11.21
CA VAL A 227 4.63 1.96 -12.15
C VAL A 227 4.33 3.30 -11.47
N ILE A 228 3.27 3.38 -10.65
CA ILE A 228 2.95 4.59 -9.88
C ILE A 228 4.10 4.92 -8.91
N ALA A 229 4.62 3.93 -8.19
CA ALA A 229 5.75 4.13 -7.28
C ALA A 229 6.97 4.72 -8.00
N TYR A 230 7.29 4.20 -9.20
CA TYR A 230 8.36 4.75 -10.05
C TYR A 230 8.08 6.19 -10.46
N LEU A 231 6.87 6.50 -10.92
CA LEU A 231 6.49 7.84 -11.35
C LEU A 231 6.59 8.86 -10.19
N LEU A 232 6.11 8.49 -9.00
CA LEU A 232 6.18 9.31 -7.80
C LEU A 232 7.62 9.57 -7.34
N TRP A 233 8.50 8.56 -7.46
CA TRP A 233 9.92 8.67 -7.15
C TRP A 233 10.68 9.53 -8.18
N ARG A 234 10.45 9.29 -9.48
CA ARG A 234 11.21 9.93 -10.57
C ARG A 234 10.77 11.36 -10.85
N TYR A 235 9.47 11.63 -10.73
CA TYR A 235 8.83 12.89 -11.13
C TYR A 235 7.95 13.50 -10.01
N PRO A 236 8.48 13.70 -8.78
CA PRO A 236 7.66 14.14 -7.65
C PRO A 236 6.96 15.47 -7.92
N ASN A 237 7.64 16.43 -8.55
CA ASN A 237 7.08 17.76 -8.85
C ASN A 237 5.86 17.73 -9.79
N ARG A 238 5.71 16.67 -10.60
CA ARG A 238 4.56 16.50 -11.51
C ARG A 238 3.28 16.16 -10.74
N PHE A 239 3.43 15.49 -9.60
CA PHE A 239 2.32 14.94 -8.83
C PHE A 239 2.15 15.63 -7.48
N ASP A 240 3.09 16.50 -7.06
CA ASP A 240 2.97 17.29 -5.85
C ASP A 240 1.86 18.35 -5.97
N PRO A 241 0.77 18.26 -5.20
CA PRO A 241 -0.32 19.23 -5.22
C PRO A 241 0.09 20.64 -4.78
N ASN A 242 1.17 20.78 -4.02
CA ASN A 242 1.70 22.09 -3.63
C ASN A 242 2.34 22.82 -4.82
N ILE A 243 2.83 22.09 -5.82
CA ILE A 243 3.50 22.64 -7.01
C ILE A 243 2.52 22.74 -8.17
N THR A 244 1.81 21.63 -8.43
CA THR A 244 0.84 21.51 -9.51
C THR A 244 -0.54 21.33 -8.88
N PRO A 245 -1.27 22.43 -8.57
CA PRO A 245 -2.61 22.30 -8.00
C PRO A 245 -3.48 21.49 -8.96
N THR A 246 -3.97 20.36 -8.47
CA THR A 246 -4.81 19.47 -9.27
C THR A 246 -6.14 20.16 -9.54
N VAL A 247 -6.56 20.21 -10.82
CA VAL A 247 -7.86 20.78 -11.26
C VAL A 247 -9.05 19.90 -10.81
N ILE A 248 -8.83 18.99 -9.85
CA ILE A 248 -9.79 17.99 -9.38
C ILE A 248 -10.53 18.50 -8.13
N SER A 249 -10.11 19.63 -7.54
CA SER A 249 -10.91 20.30 -6.52
C SER A 249 -12.12 20.97 -7.16
N ASP A 250 -13.32 20.48 -6.84
CA ASP A 250 -14.60 21.14 -7.09
C ASP A 250 -14.47 22.67 -6.84
N PRO A 251 -14.78 23.54 -7.81
CA PRO A 251 -14.55 24.99 -7.72
C PRO A 251 -15.35 25.69 -6.60
N THR A 252 -16.23 24.97 -5.91
CA THR A 252 -16.92 25.44 -4.71
C THR A 252 -16.10 25.35 -3.41
N HIS A 253 -14.97 24.63 -3.42
CA HIS A 253 -14.07 24.42 -2.28
C HIS A 253 -12.65 24.93 -2.51
N ALA A 254 -12.48 26.06 -3.19
CA ALA A 254 -11.21 26.77 -3.27
C ALA A 254 -10.84 27.38 -1.89
N ILE A 255 -10.40 26.53 -0.96
CA ILE A 255 -9.73 26.94 0.26
C ILE A 255 -8.35 27.44 -0.18
N LYS A 256 -8.02 28.69 0.17
CA LYS A 256 -6.68 29.25 0.02
C LYS A 256 -5.70 28.29 0.70
N SER A 257 -4.96 27.49 -0.08
CA SER A 257 -4.03 26.51 0.47
C SER A 257 -2.82 27.23 1.03
N ASP A 258 -2.54 27.02 2.32
CA ASP A 258 -1.27 27.39 2.92
C ASP A 258 -0.14 26.73 2.13
N ALA A 259 0.81 27.53 1.68
CA ALA A 259 1.96 27.11 0.89
C ALA A 259 2.98 26.34 1.76
N ASN A 260 2.63 25.16 2.31
CA ASN A 260 3.54 24.14 2.83
C ASN A 260 2.80 22.90 3.43
N ARG A 261 1.88 22.25 2.69
CA ARG A 261 1.28 21.00 3.20
C ARG A 261 2.32 19.89 3.27
N LEU A 262 2.34 19.12 4.36
CA LEU A 262 3.24 17.97 4.49
C LEU A 262 2.92 16.92 3.43
N ARG A 263 3.92 16.11 3.04
CA ARG A 263 3.72 14.99 2.08
C ARG A 263 2.62 14.04 2.54
N LYS A 264 2.52 13.77 3.84
CA LYS A 264 1.42 13.02 4.45
C LYS A 264 0.04 13.56 4.04
N ASP A 265 -0.16 14.87 4.12
CA ASP A 265 -1.46 15.50 3.87
C ASP A 265 -1.80 15.54 2.37
N THR A 266 -0.80 15.45 1.50
CA THR A 266 -0.94 15.51 0.04
C THR A 266 -0.90 14.14 -0.63
N ALA A 267 -0.62 13.08 0.12
CA ALA A 267 -0.32 11.76 -0.41
C ALA A 267 -1.44 11.23 -1.31
N GLN A 268 -2.68 11.28 -0.84
CA GLN A 268 -3.84 10.79 -1.60
C GLN A 268 -3.99 11.53 -2.92
N GLU A 269 -3.91 12.87 -2.92
CA GLU A 269 -4.01 13.68 -4.14
C GLU A 269 -2.88 13.34 -5.15
N ALA A 270 -1.64 13.17 -4.67
CA ALA A 270 -0.50 12.82 -5.51
C ALA A 270 -0.64 11.45 -6.18
N ILE A 271 -1.07 10.43 -5.43
CA ILE A 271 -1.28 9.07 -5.97
C ILE A 271 -2.43 9.07 -6.98
N HIS A 272 -3.54 9.76 -6.68
CA HIS A 272 -4.67 9.86 -7.61
C HIS A 272 -4.27 10.58 -8.90
N ALA A 273 -3.43 11.61 -8.83
CA ALA A 273 -2.87 12.26 -10.01
C ALA A 273 -2.00 11.28 -10.85
N ALA A 274 -1.13 10.51 -10.19
CA ALA A 274 -0.30 9.50 -10.86
C ALA A 274 -1.14 8.35 -11.46
N LEU A 275 -2.16 7.87 -10.77
CA LEU A 275 -3.09 6.86 -11.28
C LEU A 275 -3.87 7.40 -12.49
N THR A 276 -4.35 8.64 -12.42
CA THR A 276 -5.04 9.29 -13.55
C THR A 276 -4.12 9.41 -14.76
N PHE A 277 -2.84 9.70 -14.52
CA PHE A 277 -1.82 9.74 -15.57
C PHE A 277 -1.63 8.37 -16.24
N VAL A 278 -1.52 7.29 -15.47
CA VAL A 278 -1.44 5.91 -16.01
C VAL A 278 -2.73 5.53 -16.77
N ARG A 279 -3.89 5.96 -16.28
CA ARG A 279 -5.20 5.67 -16.90
C ARG A 279 -5.37 6.25 -18.31
N ARG A 280 -4.57 7.27 -18.69
CA ARG A 280 -4.60 7.85 -20.05
C ARG A 280 -4.27 6.81 -21.12
N THR A 281 -3.34 5.89 -20.84
CA THR A 281 -2.96 4.83 -21.76
C THR A 281 -3.42 3.45 -21.30
N ARG A 282 -3.78 3.29 -20.02
CA ARG A 282 -4.29 2.05 -19.42
C ARG A 282 -5.60 2.30 -18.63
N PRO A 283 -6.77 2.46 -19.27
CA PRO A 283 -8.01 2.86 -18.57
C PRO A 283 -8.46 1.91 -17.46
N MET A 284 -8.14 0.61 -17.58
CA MET A 284 -8.48 -0.41 -16.58
C MET A 284 -7.59 -0.39 -15.33
N ALA A 285 -6.59 0.50 -15.26
CA ALA A 285 -5.69 0.63 -14.13
C ALA A 285 -6.46 0.97 -12.84
N GLU A 286 -6.31 0.14 -11.82
CA GLU A 286 -7.02 0.25 -10.55
C GLU A 286 -6.30 -0.66 -9.54
N PRO A 287 -5.24 -0.15 -8.87
CA PRO A 287 -4.67 -0.77 -7.68
C PRO A 287 -5.72 -1.09 -6.63
N ASN A 288 -5.50 -2.18 -5.89
CA ASN A 288 -6.34 -2.50 -4.75
C ASN A 288 -6.18 -1.41 -3.63
N PRO A 289 -7.17 -1.29 -2.73
CA PRO A 289 -7.10 -0.32 -1.61
C PRO A 289 -5.83 -0.42 -0.77
N GLY A 290 -5.38 -1.63 -0.44
CA GLY A 290 -4.17 -1.83 0.35
C GLY A 290 -2.90 -1.27 -0.30
N PHE A 291 -2.75 -1.42 -1.61
CA PHE A 291 -1.65 -0.84 -2.37
C PHE A 291 -1.76 0.67 -2.53
N MET A 292 -2.98 1.21 -2.63
CA MET A 292 -3.18 2.66 -2.62
C MET A 292 -2.71 3.28 -1.30
N ASP A 293 -3.03 2.66 -0.16
CA ASP A 293 -2.58 3.09 1.16
C ASP A 293 -1.05 2.98 1.29
N GLN A 294 -0.46 1.90 0.79
CA GLN A 294 1.00 1.72 0.78
C GLN A 294 1.72 2.73 -0.11
N LEU A 295 1.15 3.08 -1.27
CA LEU A 295 1.68 4.16 -2.11
C LEU A 295 1.60 5.53 -1.42
N ALA A 296 0.64 5.73 -0.52
CA ALA A 296 0.55 6.94 0.29
C ALA A 296 1.68 7.02 1.30
N LEU A 297 2.00 5.89 1.94
CA LEU A 297 3.18 5.78 2.80
C LEU A 297 4.47 5.99 1.98
N TRP A 298 4.58 5.40 0.79
CA TRP A 298 5.71 5.62 -0.11
C TRP A 298 5.93 7.12 -0.40
N TRP A 299 4.85 7.85 -0.70
CA TRP A 299 4.90 9.30 -0.88
C TRP A 299 5.25 10.04 0.40
N GLU A 300 4.64 9.70 1.54
CA GLU A 300 4.91 10.31 2.85
C GLU A 300 6.39 10.18 3.25
N MET A 301 6.97 9.00 3.02
CA MET A 301 8.38 8.70 3.32
C MET A 301 9.37 9.35 2.36
N GLY A 302 8.89 9.99 1.29
CA GLY A 302 9.76 10.62 0.30
C GLY A 302 10.40 9.64 -0.69
N CYS A 303 9.80 8.45 -0.87
CA CYS A 303 10.28 7.42 -1.79
C CYS A 303 11.72 6.93 -1.49
N PRO A 304 12.01 6.43 -0.27
CA PRO A 304 13.38 6.09 0.16
C PRO A 304 13.91 4.80 -0.48
N ASP A 305 15.25 4.66 -0.56
CA ASP A 305 15.90 3.43 -1.04
C ASP A 305 15.84 2.27 -0.03
N ASP A 306 15.70 2.59 1.26
CA ASP A 306 15.58 1.66 2.37
C ASP A 306 14.27 1.95 3.13
N VAL A 307 13.27 1.11 2.88
CA VAL A 307 11.95 1.20 3.50
C VAL A 307 11.95 0.59 4.90
N GLU A 308 12.72 -0.48 5.15
CA GLU A 308 12.75 -1.19 6.44
C GLU A 308 13.28 -0.31 7.56
N ALA A 309 14.29 0.51 7.27
CA ALA A 309 14.85 1.44 8.24
C ALA A 309 13.93 2.63 8.54
N HIS A 310 12.92 2.89 7.71
CA HIS A 310 12.12 4.10 7.82
C HIS A 310 11.06 4.00 8.95
N PRO A 311 11.00 4.96 9.91
CA PRO A 311 10.09 4.88 11.06
C PRO A 311 8.60 4.76 10.70
N VAL A 312 8.16 5.41 9.63
CA VAL A 312 6.77 5.33 9.15
C VAL A 312 6.41 3.91 8.70
N TYR A 313 7.30 3.24 7.97
CA TYR A 313 7.09 1.86 7.54
C TYR A 313 7.08 0.92 8.73
N GLN A 314 8.05 1.05 9.65
CA GLN A 314 8.11 0.18 10.83
C GLN A 314 6.86 0.31 11.71
N ARG A 315 6.31 1.52 11.86
CA ARG A 315 5.03 1.73 12.56
C ARG A 315 3.87 1.04 11.83
N TRP A 316 3.81 1.17 10.50
CA TRP A 316 2.78 0.51 9.69
C TRP A 316 2.88 -1.02 9.78
N ALA A 317 4.08 -1.59 9.60
CA ALA A 317 4.34 -3.02 9.72
C ALA A 317 4.01 -3.54 11.12
N TYR A 318 4.36 -2.77 12.16
CA TYR A 318 3.99 -3.09 13.54
C TYR A 318 2.48 -3.12 13.74
N LYS A 319 1.75 -2.11 13.25
CA LYS A 319 0.29 -2.06 13.38
C LYS A 319 -0.38 -3.27 12.72
N ARG A 320 0.12 -3.68 11.56
CA ARG A 320 -0.34 -4.87 10.85
C ARG A 320 -0.08 -6.16 11.63
N GLU A 321 1.14 -6.34 12.13
CA GLU A 321 1.51 -7.47 12.98
C GLU A 321 0.58 -7.57 14.20
N VAL A 322 0.22 -6.42 14.79
CA VAL A 322 -0.74 -6.35 15.90
C VAL A 322 -2.13 -6.82 15.46
N GLU A 323 -2.64 -6.32 14.34
CA GLU A 323 -3.95 -6.71 13.80
C GLU A 323 -4.04 -8.21 13.47
N GLU A 324 -2.98 -8.79 12.89
CA GLU A 324 -2.88 -10.22 12.57
C GLU A 324 -2.87 -11.09 13.83
N ASN A 325 -2.04 -10.74 14.82
CA ASN A 325 -2.02 -11.43 16.12
C ASN A 325 -3.40 -11.39 16.78
N LEU A 326 -4.08 -10.24 16.72
CA LEU A 326 -5.40 -10.07 17.29
C LEU A 326 -6.48 -10.86 16.57
N ALA A 327 -6.39 -11.00 15.25
CA ALA A 327 -7.28 -11.85 14.47
C ALA A 327 -7.20 -13.32 14.91
N VAL A 328 -6.01 -13.77 15.33
CA VAL A 328 -5.76 -15.12 15.90
C VAL A 328 -6.05 -15.16 17.41
N GLY A 329 -6.45 -14.03 18.03
CA GLY A 329 -6.78 -13.94 19.44
C GLY A 329 -5.55 -13.97 20.36
N GLN A 330 -4.39 -13.53 19.86
CA GLN A 330 -3.14 -13.46 20.61
C GLN A 330 -2.71 -12.00 20.81
N ALA A 331 -2.01 -11.74 21.91
CA ALA A 331 -1.35 -10.44 22.10
C ALA A 331 -0.07 -10.40 21.24
N PRO A 332 0.31 -9.22 20.72
CA PRO A 332 1.54 -9.08 19.93
C PRO A 332 2.77 -9.47 20.76
N SER A 333 3.64 -10.30 20.18
CA SER A 333 4.87 -10.76 20.84
C SER A 333 5.98 -9.72 20.79
N ARG A 334 6.10 -9.01 19.66
CA ARG A 334 6.96 -7.84 19.52
C ARG A 334 6.19 -6.62 20.02
N LEU A 335 6.76 -5.85 20.94
CA LEU A 335 6.16 -4.61 21.45
C LEU A 335 6.99 -3.42 21.00
N ARG A 336 6.34 -2.43 20.38
CA ARG A 336 6.96 -1.16 19.98
C ARG A 336 6.47 -0.06 20.91
N PHE A 337 7.41 0.74 21.42
CA PHE A 337 7.13 1.86 22.32
C PHE A 337 7.53 3.16 21.64
N GLU A 338 6.55 4.03 21.39
CA GLU A 338 6.73 5.21 20.54
C GLU A 338 7.65 6.27 21.21
N ASP A 339 7.76 6.27 22.53
CA ASP A 339 8.66 7.17 23.27
C ASP A 339 10.14 6.78 23.22
N GLU A 340 10.48 5.54 22.88
CA GLU A 340 11.88 5.11 22.69
C GLU A 340 12.45 5.52 21.32
N GLU A 341 11.59 5.73 20.33
CA GLU A 341 12.00 5.98 18.94
C GLU A 341 11.81 7.43 18.48
N ALA A 342 10.86 8.16 19.08
CA ALA A 342 10.66 9.55 18.78
C ALA A 342 11.83 10.40 19.34
N GLN A 343 12.80 10.73 18.48
CA GLN A 343 13.75 11.81 18.76
C GLN A 343 12.98 13.06 19.18
N ALA A 344 13.45 13.69 20.27
CA ALA A 344 12.83 14.79 21.00
C ALA A 344 11.98 15.73 20.11
N ARG A 345 10.70 15.39 19.96
CA ARG A 345 9.71 16.28 19.35
C ARG A 345 9.42 17.40 20.35
N ASP A 346 8.97 18.53 19.81
CA ASP A 346 8.45 19.66 20.57
C ASP A 346 7.50 19.16 21.68
N GLU A 347 7.93 19.27 22.95
CA GLU A 347 7.11 18.86 24.10
C GLU A 347 5.96 19.85 24.38
N SER A 348 5.80 20.85 23.53
CA SER A 348 4.70 21.80 23.58
C SER A 348 3.37 21.08 23.36
N GLY A 349 2.40 21.36 24.22
CA GLY A 349 1.08 20.74 24.18
C GLY A 349 0.67 20.11 25.52
N VAL A 350 -0.36 19.28 25.46
CA VAL A 350 -0.98 18.66 26.64
C VAL A 350 -0.12 17.51 27.15
N SER A 351 0.29 17.56 28.42
CA SER A 351 0.95 16.47 29.13
C SER A 351 0.01 15.92 30.21
N LEU A 352 -0.14 14.60 30.25
CA LEU A 352 -0.96 13.93 31.27
C LEU A 352 -0.10 13.46 32.43
N ARG A 353 -0.51 13.80 33.65
CA ARG A 353 0.17 13.44 34.90
C ARG A 353 -0.73 12.61 35.80
N CYS A 354 -0.16 11.68 36.55
CA CYS A 354 -0.91 10.92 37.55
C CYS A 354 -1.46 11.86 38.63
N LYS A 355 -2.77 11.82 38.91
CA LYS A 355 -3.40 12.71 39.89
C LYS A 355 -2.93 12.48 41.32
N LYS A 356 -2.52 11.24 41.67
CA LYS A 356 -2.07 10.87 43.02
C LYS A 356 -0.64 11.31 43.33
N CYS A 357 0.29 11.20 42.39
CA CYS A 357 1.72 11.50 42.64
C CYS A 357 2.33 12.55 41.69
N ARG A 358 1.53 13.11 40.78
CA ARG A 358 1.91 14.13 39.78
C ARG A 358 3.03 13.71 38.82
N ARG A 359 3.42 12.43 38.78
CA ARG A 359 4.35 11.88 37.79
C ARG A 359 3.75 11.97 36.38
N THR A 360 4.51 12.48 35.42
CA THR A 360 4.13 12.51 34.01
C THR A 360 4.00 11.09 33.46
N LEU A 361 2.89 10.83 32.77
CA LEU A 361 2.56 9.55 32.15
C LEU A 361 2.62 9.62 30.63
N VAL A 362 2.19 10.73 30.04
CA VAL A 362 2.20 10.93 28.58
C VAL A 362 2.53 12.39 28.24
N THR A 363 3.09 12.61 27.06
CA THR A 363 3.24 13.92 26.43
C THR A 363 2.35 14.02 25.20
N ALA A 364 2.13 15.24 24.72
CA ALA A 364 1.23 15.55 23.61
C ALA A 364 1.38 14.68 22.35
N PRO A 365 2.58 14.38 21.84
CA PRO A 365 2.72 13.64 20.58
C PRO A 365 2.19 12.21 20.63
N PHE A 366 2.04 11.62 21.82
CA PHE A 366 1.58 10.24 22.00
C PHE A 366 0.11 10.14 22.39
N ILE A 367 -0.63 11.25 22.38
CA ILE A 367 -2.07 11.26 22.65
C ILE A 367 -2.81 11.06 21.32
N ILE A 368 -3.63 10.02 21.26
CA ILE A 368 -4.44 9.69 20.09
C ILE A 368 -5.74 10.49 20.15
N ASP A 369 -5.90 11.40 19.19
CA ASP A 369 -7.15 12.09 18.97
C ASP A 369 -8.18 11.14 18.35
N HIS A 370 -9.34 11.04 19.00
CA HIS A 370 -10.47 10.27 18.52
C HIS A 370 -11.71 11.16 18.64
N ARG A 371 -12.29 11.53 17.49
CA ARG A 371 -13.46 12.42 17.42
C ARG A 371 -14.66 11.67 16.87
N GLN A 372 -15.86 12.11 17.25
CA GLN A 372 -17.11 11.53 16.73
C GLN A 372 -17.15 11.64 15.20
N PRO A 373 -17.60 10.59 14.49
CA PRO A 373 -17.71 10.60 13.03
C PRO A 373 -18.72 11.64 12.53
N ASP A 374 -19.77 11.95 13.31
CA ASP A 374 -20.83 12.86 12.89
C ASP A 374 -20.92 14.10 13.80
N LYS A 375 -20.82 15.29 13.19
CA LYS A 375 -20.95 16.61 13.85
C LYS A 375 -22.38 16.94 14.34
N SER A 376 -23.26 15.95 14.45
CA SER A 376 -24.70 16.13 14.67
C SER A 376 -25.16 15.97 16.13
N SER A 377 -24.26 15.64 17.07
CA SER A 377 -24.61 15.49 18.49
C SER A 377 -23.75 16.38 19.40
N PRO A 378 -24.30 16.86 20.54
CA PRO A 378 -23.57 17.73 21.45
C PRO A 378 -22.33 16.99 21.97
N ALA A 379 -21.16 17.60 21.77
CA ALA A 379 -19.84 17.04 22.08
C ALA A 379 -19.70 16.76 23.59
N THR A 380 -20.09 15.56 24.02
CA THR A 380 -19.81 15.09 25.38
C THR A 380 -18.30 14.86 25.48
N PRO A 381 -17.61 15.45 26.47
CA PRO A 381 -16.16 15.28 26.59
C PRO A 381 -15.81 13.82 26.86
N CYS A 382 -14.80 13.30 26.15
CA CYS A 382 -14.35 11.92 26.31
C CYS A 382 -13.86 11.67 27.74
N GLN A 383 -14.33 10.56 28.35
CA GLN A 383 -13.92 10.14 29.70
C GLN A 383 -12.51 9.53 29.74
N HIS A 384 -11.98 9.16 28.57
CA HIS A 384 -10.71 8.50 28.39
C HIS A 384 -9.82 9.30 27.45
N PHE A 385 -8.55 9.40 27.81
CA PHE A 385 -7.49 9.75 26.86
C PHE A 385 -6.92 8.45 26.30
N PHE A 386 -6.89 8.34 24.98
CA PHE A 386 -6.21 7.24 24.30
C PHE A 386 -4.79 7.66 24.00
N VAL A 387 -3.85 6.73 24.17
CA VAL A 387 -2.43 6.98 23.99
C VAL A 387 -1.79 5.83 23.22
N GLU A 388 -0.66 6.09 22.60
CA GLU A 388 0.19 5.05 22.03
C GLU A 388 0.85 4.22 23.15
N PRO A 389 1.30 2.97 22.87
CA PRO A 389 2.07 2.19 23.85
C PRO A 389 3.36 2.93 24.22
N LEU A 390 3.57 3.13 25.52
CA LEU A 390 4.76 3.80 26.06
C LEU A 390 5.61 2.86 26.91
N SER A 391 6.91 3.12 26.99
CA SER A 391 7.91 2.26 27.65
C SER A 391 7.56 1.95 29.11
N TRP A 392 6.89 2.86 29.82
CA TRP A 392 6.47 2.60 31.20
C TRP A 392 5.38 1.53 31.34
N MET A 393 4.67 1.20 30.25
CA MET A 393 3.67 0.13 30.20
C MET A 393 4.29 -1.25 29.98
N ARG A 394 5.57 -1.32 29.59
CA ARG A 394 6.30 -2.55 29.23
C ARG A 394 6.08 -3.71 30.18
N SER A 395 6.24 -3.49 31.49
CA SER A 395 6.10 -4.53 32.51
C SER A 395 4.72 -5.20 32.55
N VAL A 396 3.68 -4.54 32.03
CA VAL A 396 2.33 -5.08 31.93
C VAL A 396 2.11 -5.74 30.57
N LEU A 397 2.62 -5.14 29.48
CA LEU A 397 2.39 -5.63 28.13
C LEU A 397 3.22 -6.87 27.78
N GLU A 398 4.44 -7.01 28.32
CA GLU A 398 5.30 -8.19 28.14
C GLU A 398 4.72 -9.47 28.77
N LYS A 399 3.65 -9.34 29.57
CA LYS A 399 2.91 -10.50 30.09
C LYS A 399 2.09 -11.22 29.01
N GLY A 400 1.89 -10.59 27.85
CA GLY A 400 1.15 -11.19 26.73
C GLY A 400 -0.36 -11.34 26.97
N GLU A 401 -0.94 -10.59 27.92
CA GLU A 401 -2.38 -10.58 28.15
C GLU A 401 -3.10 -9.70 27.10
N LEU A 402 -4.28 -10.13 26.65
CA LEU A 402 -5.09 -9.39 25.66
C LEU A 402 -5.69 -8.08 26.21
N ASN A 403 -5.91 -8.01 27.51
CA ASN A 403 -6.41 -6.81 28.17
C ASN A 403 -5.93 -6.78 29.62
N GLY A 404 -5.96 -5.61 30.23
CA GLY A 404 -5.54 -5.47 31.62
C GLY A 404 -5.59 -4.04 32.13
N ARG A 405 -5.10 -3.85 33.37
CA ARG A 405 -5.11 -2.56 34.06
C ARG A 405 -3.75 -1.88 33.93
N LEU A 406 -3.77 -0.56 33.71
CA LEU A 406 -2.57 0.28 33.71
C LEU A 406 -2.40 0.92 35.08
N LEU A 407 -1.25 0.67 35.70
CA LEU A 407 -0.86 1.23 37.00
C LEU A 407 0.17 2.33 36.80
N CYS A 408 0.16 3.33 37.70
CA CYS A 408 1.17 4.37 37.70
C CYS A 408 2.57 3.76 37.89
N PRO A 409 3.57 4.12 37.05
CA PRO A 409 4.92 3.53 37.10
C PRO A 409 5.72 3.96 38.34
N ASN A 410 5.21 4.91 39.13
CA ASN A 410 5.78 5.21 40.43
C ASN A 410 5.45 4.09 41.42
N THR A 411 6.45 3.30 41.82
CA THR A 411 6.34 2.16 42.74
C THR A 411 5.72 2.53 44.09
N LYS A 412 5.92 3.76 44.57
CA LYS A 412 5.28 4.28 45.80
C LYS A 412 3.80 4.65 45.60
N CYS A 413 3.39 4.89 44.37
CA CYS A 413 2.04 5.36 44.05
C CYS A 413 1.07 4.21 43.81
N GLY A 414 1.42 3.29 42.89
CA GLY A 414 0.64 2.10 42.52
C GLY A 414 -0.82 2.36 42.09
N ALA A 415 -1.18 3.59 41.73
CA ALA A 415 -2.57 3.94 41.43
C ALA A 415 -2.99 3.37 40.08
N GLY A 416 -4.21 2.82 39.99
CA GLY A 416 -4.83 2.48 38.70
C GLY A 416 -5.15 3.75 37.92
N VAL A 417 -4.38 4.00 36.85
CA VAL A 417 -4.50 5.20 36.00
C VAL A 417 -5.33 4.93 34.76
N GLY A 418 -5.47 3.67 34.37
CA GLY A 418 -6.12 3.32 33.11
C GLY A 418 -6.30 1.82 32.91
N ARG A 419 -6.59 1.45 31.66
CA ARG A 419 -6.68 0.06 31.19
C ARG A 419 -6.23 -0.02 29.73
N TYR A 420 -5.83 -1.20 29.30
CA TYR A 420 -5.57 -1.50 27.90
C TYR A 420 -6.43 -2.68 27.43
N ASP A 421 -6.77 -2.67 26.16
CA ASP A 421 -7.39 -3.80 25.45
C ASP A 421 -6.84 -3.81 24.03
N TRP A 422 -6.14 -4.89 23.67
CA TRP A 422 -5.58 -5.03 22.33
C TRP A 422 -6.68 -5.12 21.27
N LYS A 423 -7.86 -5.69 21.60
CA LYS A 423 -9.01 -5.75 20.67
C LYS A 423 -9.66 -4.39 20.44
N GLY A 424 -9.33 -3.42 21.28
CA GLY A 424 -9.83 -2.06 21.21
C GLY A 424 -10.90 -1.75 22.24
N LEU A 425 -11.21 -0.46 22.35
CA LEU A 425 -12.22 0.06 23.26
C LEU A 425 -13.08 1.09 22.54
N ARG A 426 -14.40 1.01 22.77
CA ARG A 426 -15.35 2.05 22.36
C ARG A 426 -15.34 3.18 23.38
N CYS A 427 -15.10 4.41 22.93
CA CYS A 427 -15.20 5.60 23.77
C CYS A 427 -16.67 6.05 23.95
N SER A 428 -16.93 6.84 24.99
CA SER A 428 -18.21 7.51 25.22
C SER A 428 -18.61 8.46 24.08
N CYS A 429 -17.66 8.93 23.28
CA CYS A 429 -17.95 9.71 22.06
C CYS A 429 -18.40 8.82 20.89
N GLY A 430 -18.37 7.50 21.02
CA GLY A 430 -18.73 6.56 19.95
C GLY A 430 -17.56 6.15 19.06
N GLY A 431 -16.41 6.81 19.17
CA GLY A 431 -15.19 6.42 18.48
C GLY A 431 -14.67 5.06 18.94
N TRP A 432 -14.25 4.24 17.99
CA TRP A 432 -13.60 2.94 18.23
C TRP A 432 -12.09 3.11 18.06
N VAL A 433 -11.30 2.69 19.05
CA VAL A 433 -9.83 2.77 19.01
C VAL A 433 -9.27 1.37 19.17
N THR A 434 -8.38 0.95 18.27
CA THR A 434 -7.68 -0.35 18.30
C THR A 434 -6.24 -0.18 17.79
N PRO A 435 -5.23 -0.72 18.49
CA PRO A 435 -5.28 -1.20 19.88
C PRO A 435 -5.57 -0.04 20.85
N ALA A 436 -6.19 -0.32 22.00
CA ALA A 436 -6.64 0.73 22.91
C ALA A 436 -5.87 0.76 24.24
N PHE A 437 -5.08 1.82 24.45
CA PHE A 437 -4.49 2.15 25.76
C PHE A 437 -5.18 3.40 26.29
N SER A 438 -6.01 3.23 27.32
CA SER A 438 -6.89 4.29 27.82
C SER A 438 -6.47 4.73 29.22
N LEU A 439 -6.23 6.03 29.39
CA LEU A 439 -6.04 6.68 30.68
C LEU A 439 -7.35 7.35 31.11
N GLN A 440 -7.79 7.10 32.33
CA GLN A 440 -9.05 7.65 32.85
C GLN A 440 -8.88 9.13 33.19
N ARG A 441 -9.70 10.01 32.61
CA ARG A 441 -9.66 11.46 32.86
C ARG A 441 -9.83 11.82 34.34
N ALA A 442 -10.55 11.00 35.12
CA ALA A 442 -10.69 11.19 36.56
C ALA A 442 -9.41 10.89 37.37
N ARG A 443 -8.46 10.14 36.80
CA ARG A 443 -7.22 9.66 37.45
C ARG A 443 -5.96 10.38 36.99
N VAL A 444 -6.07 11.25 35.99
CA VAL A 444 -4.96 12.03 35.44
C VAL A 444 -5.28 13.52 35.43
N ASP A 445 -4.25 14.36 35.52
CA ASP A 445 -4.34 15.81 35.34
C ASP A 445 -3.72 16.19 34.00
N ASP A 446 -4.39 17.07 33.24
CA ASP A 446 -3.90 17.65 31.99
C ASP A 446 -3.15 18.97 32.25
N VAL A 447 -1.90 19.03 31.80
CA VAL A 447 -1.02 20.19 31.95
C VAL A 447 -0.57 20.67 30.57
N VAL A 448 -0.93 21.88 30.18
CA VAL A 448 -0.49 22.48 28.91
C VAL A 448 0.90 23.06 29.06
N LYS A 449 1.90 22.48 28.39
CA LYS A 449 3.22 23.08 28.20
C LYS A 449 3.14 24.06 27.03
N ARG A 450 3.41 25.35 27.27
CA ARG A 450 3.54 26.35 26.20
C ARG A 450 4.99 26.30 25.66
N PRO A 451 5.20 26.52 24.35
CA PRO A 451 6.54 26.63 23.80
C PRO A 451 7.28 27.77 24.52
N VAL A 452 8.53 27.51 24.92
CA VAL A 452 9.40 28.52 25.53
C VAL A 452 9.85 29.48 24.43
N GLY A 453 9.03 30.48 24.14
CA GLY A 453 9.42 31.62 23.32
C GLY A 453 10.37 32.54 24.11
N LEU A 454 11.47 32.92 23.47
CA LEU A 454 12.42 33.93 23.94
C LEU A 454 11.71 35.17 24.52
N GLY A 455 11.93 35.42 25.81
CA GLY A 455 11.89 36.74 26.45
C GLY A 455 10.52 37.41 26.63
N VAL A 456 9.85 37.12 27.75
CA VAL A 456 9.28 38.18 28.62
C VAL A 456 9.41 37.69 30.07
N SER A 457 10.21 38.40 30.86
CA SER A 457 10.31 38.22 32.31
C SER A 457 8.94 38.45 32.95
N GLN A 458 8.23 37.37 33.29
CA GLN A 458 7.04 37.48 34.14
C GLN A 458 7.51 37.54 35.59
N SER A 459 7.46 38.75 36.14
CA SER A 459 7.62 39.07 37.54
C SER A 459 6.80 38.11 38.41
N MET A 460 7.47 37.41 39.32
CA MET A 460 6.85 36.63 40.40
C MET A 460 5.94 37.55 41.23
N GLY A 461 4.63 37.41 41.05
CA GLY A 461 3.62 38.12 41.84
C GLY A 461 3.58 37.61 43.29
N ILE A 462 4.32 38.27 44.17
CA ILE A 462 4.16 38.13 45.63
C ILE A 462 2.81 38.75 46.00
N ARG A 463 1.86 37.91 46.45
CA ARG A 463 0.58 38.37 47.04
C ARG A 463 0.85 39.06 48.38
N MET A 464 0.46 40.33 48.51
CA MET A 464 0.36 40.99 49.81
C MET A 464 -0.93 40.59 50.56
N PRO A 465 -0.92 40.54 51.91
CA PRO A 465 -2.08 40.21 52.72
C PRO A 465 -3.07 41.38 52.82
N PRO A 466 -4.37 41.12 53.10
CA PRO A 466 -5.40 42.15 53.12
C PRO A 466 -5.48 42.82 54.49
N GLY A 467 -5.44 44.16 54.51
CA GLY A 467 -5.91 44.95 55.65
C GLY A 467 -5.07 46.19 55.98
N ALA A 468 -5.45 47.34 55.42
CA ALA A 468 -5.39 48.63 56.11
C ALA A 468 -6.30 49.61 55.37
N ALA A 469 -7.31 50.11 56.09
CA ALA A 469 -8.33 51.02 55.61
C ALA A 469 -7.74 52.36 55.19
N ALA A 470 -8.15 52.88 54.03
CA ALA A 470 -8.04 54.31 53.72
C ALA A 470 -9.46 54.90 53.74
N THR A 471 -9.71 55.63 54.82
CA THR A 471 -10.88 56.46 55.05
C THR A 471 -10.88 57.68 54.13
N ARG A 472 -12.09 57.96 53.62
CA ARG A 472 -12.71 59.27 53.35
C ARG A 472 -12.09 60.20 52.29
N SER A 473 -12.89 60.40 51.25
CA SER A 473 -13.02 61.63 50.47
C SER A 473 -13.51 62.80 51.33
N GLY A 474 -13.02 64.02 51.06
CA GLY A 474 -13.58 65.27 51.55
C GLY A 474 -12.83 66.49 51.02
N ASN A 475 -13.49 67.24 50.13
CA ASN A 475 -13.10 68.55 49.61
C ASN A 475 -12.84 69.59 50.71
N LEU A 476 -11.75 70.36 50.58
CA LEU A 476 -11.69 71.82 50.40
C LEU A 476 -10.24 72.30 50.58
#